data_AF-B0E9G5-F1
#
_entry.id   AF-B0E9G5-F1
#
_cell.length_a   1.000
_cell.length_b   1.000
_cell.length_c   1.000
_cell.angle_alpha   90.00
_cell.angle_beta   90.00
_cell.angle_gamma   90.00
#
_symmetry.space_group_name_H-M   'P 1'
#
loop_
_entity.id
_entity.type
_entity.pdbx_description
1 polymer ?
#
loop_
_entity_poly.entity_id
_entity_poly.type
_entity_poly.pdbx_seq_one_letter_code
_entity_poly.pdbx_strand_id
1 'polypeptide(L)'
;MKELYFAFFISVVMSEYFIVSPLNKGNESVGIHPVYELGRCYNVLQGISTVYTRVEDSIRIRTYQADGCTGESDALVFELTDNLAKQMFCTGSTDCLLEFGEIPNNIGHYSSIKRGKECSEENEEVSIYITDGCFYCQTDDGRYCKYGAHNGYMSLGTYPNNKCDESERSEEQQIYKCGCSTGVYGYCSNNTNDSNSVPSESISLLAIAIIASLGFLI
;
A
#
# COMPACT_ATOMS: atom_id res chain seq x y z
N MET A 1 15.48 -41.26 -27.61
CA MET A 1 14.62 -40.09 -27.92
C MET A 1 13.26 -40.33 -27.28
N LYS A 2 12.64 -39.25 -26.82
CA LYS A 2 11.41 -39.15 -26.01
C LYS A 2 11.65 -39.28 -24.49
N GLU A 3 11.27 -38.34 -23.65
CA GLU A 3 10.86 -36.94 -23.80
C GLU A 3 10.92 -36.41 -22.37
N LEU A 4 11.90 -35.56 -22.08
CA LEU A 4 12.08 -34.96 -20.77
C LEU A 4 11.08 -33.80 -20.68
N TYR A 5 9.86 -34.06 -20.19
CA TYR A 5 8.88 -33.03 -19.87
C TYR A 5 9.34 -32.29 -18.60
N PHE A 6 10.26 -31.34 -18.79
CA PHE A 6 10.55 -30.31 -17.81
C PHE A 6 9.32 -29.40 -17.74
N ALA A 7 8.36 -29.74 -16.87
CA ALA A 7 7.34 -28.81 -16.45
C ALA A 7 8.02 -27.71 -15.62
N PHE A 8 8.49 -26.67 -16.31
CA PHE A 8 8.85 -25.39 -15.72
C PHE A 8 7.57 -24.79 -15.13
N PHE A 9 7.24 -25.17 -13.90
CA PHE A 9 6.38 -24.36 -13.04
C PHE A 9 7.18 -23.11 -12.70
N ILE A 10 7.17 -22.14 -13.62
CA ILE A 10 7.44 -20.76 -13.25
C ILE A 10 6.22 -20.39 -12.42
N SER A 11 6.31 -20.55 -11.09
CA SER A 11 5.45 -19.83 -10.16
C SER A 11 5.78 -18.36 -10.37
N VAL A 12 5.12 -17.73 -11.36
CA VAL A 12 5.04 -16.29 -11.42
C VAL A 12 4.31 -15.92 -10.14
N VAL A 13 5.07 -15.48 -9.13
CA VAL A 13 4.53 -14.77 -7.98
C VAL A 13 3.86 -13.53 -8.57
N MET A 14 2.60 -13.67 -8.95
CA MET A 14 1.78 -12.58 -9.44
C MET A 14 1.67 -11.62 -8.27
N SER A 15 2.34 -10.47 -8.36
CA SER A 15 2.09 -9.25 -7.59
C SER A 15 0.76 -9.30 -6.82
N GLU A 16 0.80 -9.42 -5.50
CA GLU A 16 -0.40 -9.61 -4.67
C GLU A 16 -1.18 -8.31 -4.40
N TYR A 17 -0.66 -7.17 -4.88
CA TYR A 17 -1.23 -5.86 -4.62
C TYR A 17 -1.38 -5.00 -5.87
N PHE A 18 -2.46 -4.22 -5.89
CA PHE A 18 -2.66 -3.09 -6.77
C PHE A 18 -2.41 -1.79 -6.01
N ILE A 19 -1.54 -0.94 -6.54
CA ILE A 19 -0.98 0.21 -5.86
C ILE A 19 -1.36 1.46 -6.64
N VAL A 20 -1.83 2.46 -5.91
CA VAL A 20 -2.10 3.80 -6.42
C VAL A 20 -1.03 4.74 -5.87
N SER A 21 -0.33 5.43 -6.75
CA SER A 21 0.72 6.39 -6.39
C SER A 21 0.35 7.77 -6.94
N PRO A 22 -0.36 8.61 -6.17
CA PRO A 22 -0.66 9.99 -6.56
C PRO A 22 0.64 10.78 -6.77
N LEU A 23 0.65 11.63 -7.79
CA LEU A 23 1.80 12.42 -8.18
C LEU A 23 1.60 13.91 -7.86
N ASN A 24 2.70 14.61 -7.60
CA ASN A 24 2.72 16.07 -7.56
C ASN A 24 2.95 16.68 -8.96
N LYS A 25 2.99 18.02 -9.05
CA LYS A 25 3.27 18.76 -10.30
C LYS A 25 4.60 18.39 -10.97
N GLY A 26 5.53 17.78 -10.24
CA GLY A 26 6.83 17.28 -10.74
C GLY A 26 6.82 15.83 -11.20
N ASN A 27 5.66 15.16 -11.23
CA ASN A 27 5.51 13.72 -11.45
C ASN A 27 6.23 12.84 -10.42
N GLU A 28 6.45 13.36 -9.21
CA GLU A 28 6.99 12.59 -8.08
C GLU A 28 5.84 12.12 -7.18
N SER A 29 5.98 10.94 -6.58
CA SER A 29 4.99 10.44 -5.63
C SER A 29 4.89 11.33 -4.39
N VAL A 30 3.66 11.57 -3.92
CA VAL A 30 3.39 12.36 -2.71
C VAL A 30 3.52 11.58 -1.40
N GLY A 31 4.20 10.43 -1.43
CA GLY A 31 4.48 9.61 -0.25
C GLY A 31 3.26 8.94 0.41
N ILE A 32 2.09 8.95 -0.25
CA ILE A 32 0.88 8.26 0.18
C ILE A 32 0.48 7.27 -0.91
N HIS A 33 0.21 6.03 -0.54
CA HIS A 33 -0.14 4.96 -1.48
C HIS A 33 -1.36 4.17 -0.97
N PRO A 34 -2.55 4.39 -1.53
CA PRO A 34 -3.65 3.44 -1.39
C PRO A 34 -3.26 2.10 -2.00
N VAL A 35 -3.36 1.02 -1.23
CA VAL A 35 -2.96 -0.33 -1.63
C VAL A 35 -4.14 -1.27 -1.47
N TYR A 36 -4.42 -2.02 -2.53
CA TYR A 36 -5.49 -3.00 -2.64
C TYR A 36 -4.85 -4.39 -2.80
N GLU A 37 -4.94 -5.22 -1.79
CA GLU A 37 -4.71 -6.66 -1.90
C GLU A 37 -5.70 -7.27 -2.90
N LEU A 38 -5.17 -8.00 -3.89
CA LEU A 38 -5.95 -8.59 -4.96
C LEU A 38 -6.73 -9.82 -4.48
N GLY A 39 -7.96 -9.98 -4.97
CA GLY A 39 -8.85 -11.08 -4.59
C GLY A 39 -9.59 -10.87 -3.26
N ARG A 40 -9.22 -9.84 -2.51
CA ARG A 40 -9.87 -9.44 -1.27
C ARG A 40 -11.21 -8.75 -1.52
N CYS A 41 -12.16 -8.97 -0.62
CA CYS A 41 -13.44 -8.26 -0.59
C CYS A 41 -13.33 -6.98 0.25
N TYR A 42 -13.70 -5.85 -0.35
CA TYR A 42 -13.73 -4.55 0.31
C TYR A 42 -15.16 -4.05 0.42
N ASN A 43 -15.55 -3.60 1.62
CA ASN A 43 -16.83 -2.94 1.82
C ASN A 43 -16.63 -1.43 1.61
N VAL A 44 -16.92 -0.96 0.39
CA VAL A 44 -16.63 0.43 -0.02
C VAL A 44 -17.70 1.41 0.42
N LEU A 45 -18.96 0.97 0.49
CA LEU A 45 -20.11 1.71 0.99
C LEU A 45 -21.09 0.72 1.62
N GLN A 46 -22.02 1.20 2.44
CA GLN A 46 -23.06 0.35 3.01
C GLN A 46 -23.87 -0.34 1.89
N GLY A 47 -23.90 -1.66 1.90
CA GLY A 47 -24.59 -2.47 0.89
C GLY A 47 -23.84 -2.56 -0.44
N ILE A 48 -22.59 -2.11 -0.53
CA ILE A 48 -21.78 -2.20 -1.74
C ILE A 48 -20.38 -2.71 -1.39
N SER A 49 -20.01 -3.82 -2.02
CA SER A 49 -18.68 -4.40 -1.87
C SER A 49 -17.99 -4.63 -3.21
N THR A 50 -16.66 -4.59 -3.20
CA THR A 50 -15.84 -4.71 -4.41
C THR A 50 -14.71 -5.71 -4.24
N VAL A 51 -14.36 -6.39 -5.34
CA VAL A 51 -13.16 -7.23 -5.45
C VAL A 51 -12.32 -6.76 -6.61
N TYR A 52 -11.03 -6.55 -6.35
CA TYR A 52 -10.04 -6.16 -7.35
C TYR A 52 -9.25 -7.39 -7.77
N THR A 53 -9.12 -7.64 -9.07
CA THR A 53 -8.33 -8.76 -9.60
C THR A 53 -7.50 -8.32 -10.79
N ARG A 54 -6.30 -8.87 -10.92
CA ARG A 54 -5.45 -8.65 -12.09
C ARG A 54 -5.93 -9.50 -13.27
N VAL A 55 -5.98 -8.89 -14.46
CA VAL A 55 -6.19 -9.56 -15.74
C VAL A 55 -5.12 -9.01 -16.70
N GLU A 56 -4.06 -9.79 -16.93
CA GLU A 56 -2.87 -9.32 -17.68
C GLU A 56 -2.33 -8.01 -17.10
N ASP A 57 -2.34 -6.92 -17.86
CA ASP A 57 -1.92 -5.57 -17.46
C ASP A 57 -3.11 -4.64 -17.18
N SER A 58 -4.25 -5.23 -16.84
CA SER A 58 -5.49 -4.53 -16.50
C SER A 58 -6.00 -4.91 -15.12
N ILE A 59 -6.76 -4.01 -14.51
CA ILE A 59 -7.48 -4.24 -13.27
C ILE A 59 -8.94 -4.53 -13.58
N ARG A 60 -9.45 -5.66 -13.09
CA ARG A 60 -10.86 -6.00 -13.10
C ARG A 60 -11.46 -5.69 -11.73
N ILE A 61 -12.48 -4.85 -11.73
CA ILE A 61 -13.26 -4.46 -10.56
C ILE A 61 -14.60 -5.17 -10.65
N ARG A 62 -14.88 -6.04 -9.69
CA ARG A 62 -16.19 -6.68 -9.55
C ARG A 62 -16.94 -6.02 -8.41
N THR A 63 -18.14 -5.53 -8.67
CA THR A 63 -18.98 -4.81 -7.70
C THR A 63 -20.23 -5.62 -7.41
N TYR A 64 -20.53 -5.76 -6.13
CA TYR A 64 -21.70 -6.46 -5.61
C TYR A 64 -22.62 -5.44 -4.93
N GLN A 65 -23.92 -5.53 -5.19
CA GLN A 65 -24.96 -4.72 -4.50
C GLN A 65 -25.36 -5.39 -3.16
N ALA A 66 -24.35 -5.83 -2.41
CA ALA A 66 -24.46 -6.43 -1.09
C ALA A 66 -23.13 -6.27 -0.35
N ASP A 67 -23.17 -6.34 0.98
CA ASP A 67 -21.95 -6.46 1.79
C ASP A 67 -21.34 -7.87 1.63
N GLY A 68 -20.02 -7.96 1.75
CA GLY A 68 -19.30 -9.24 1.81
C GLY A 68 -19.15 -9.98 0.47
N CYS A 69 -19.27 -9.30 -0.67
CA CYS A 69 -19.00 -9.82 -2.02
C CYS A 69 -19.76 -11.10 -2.38
N THR A 70 -21.05 -11.13 -2.02
CA THR A 70 -21.95 -12.25 -2.31
C THR A 70 -23.06 -11.82 -3.27
N GLY A 71 -23.60 -12.80 -4.02
CA GLY A 71 -24.72 -12.57 -4.94
C GLY A 71 -24.31 -12.15 -6.36
N GLU A 72 -25.25 -11.51 -7.06
CA GLU A 72 -25.01 -10.99 -8.41
C GLU A 72 -24.03 -9.82 -8.38
N SER A 73 -23.25 -9.72 -9.45
CA SER A 73 -22.19 -8.73 -9.55
C SER A 73 -22.02 -8.23 -10.98
N ASP A 74 -21.69 -6.95 -11.10
CA ASP A 74 -21.20 -6.37 -12.35
C ASP A 74 -19.67 -6.33 -12.31
N ALA A 75 -19.05 -6.44 -13.48
CA ALA A 75 -17.59 -6.35 -13.60
C ALA A 75 -17.18 -5.38 -14.70
N LEU A 76 -16.20 -4.54 -14.37
CA LEU A 76 -15.53 -3.64 -15.30
C LEU A 76 -14.05 -3.99 -15.35
N VAL A 77 -13.43 -3.80 -16.51
CA VAL A 77 -12.00 -4.02 -16.72
C VAL A 77 -11.40 -2.74 -17.26
N PHE A 78 -10.29 -2.29 -16.66
CA PHE A 78 -9.59 -1.10 -17.08
C PHE A 78 -8.10 -1.37 -17.25
N GLU A 79 -7.53 -0.86 -18.34
CA GLU A 79 -6.07 -0.77 -18.48
C GLU A 79 -5.53 0.21 -17.43
N LEU A 80 -4.35 -0.07 -16.87
CA LEU A 80 -3.75 0.81 -15.84
C LEU A 80 -3.37 2.20 -16.39
N THR A 81 -3.23 2.31 -17.71
CA THR A 81 -2.96 3.57 -18.41
C THR A 81 -4.22 4.37 -18.72
N ASP A 82 -5.42 3.81 -18.54
CA ASP A 82 -6.69 4.47 -18.85
C ASP A 82 -6.92 5.68 -17.93
N ASN A 83 -7.24 6.82 -18.53
CA ASN A 83 -7.58 8.04 -17.81
C ASN A 83 -8.81 7.86 -16.92
N LEU A 84 -9.78 7.03 -17.32
CA LEU A 84 -10.96 6.74 -16.50
C LEU A 84 -10.58 5.93 -15.26
N ALA A 85 -9.67 4.97 -15.39
CA ALA A 85 -9.13 4.23 -14.24
C ALA A 85 -8.40 5.17 -13.29
N LYS A 86 -7.53 6.03 -13.83
CA LYS A 86 -6.80 7.03 -13.04
C LYS A 86 -7.75 7.98 -12.32
N GLN A 87 -8.75 8.53 -13.01
CA GLN A 87 -9.77 9.38 -12.40
C GLN A 87 -10.53 8.66 -11.28
N MET A 88 -10.84 7.36 -11.45
CA MET A 88 -11.53 6.56 -10.45
C MET A 88 -10.69 6.37 -9.18
N PHE A 89 -9.41 6.00 -9.33
CA PHE A 89 -8.55 5.66 -8.19
C PHE A 89 -7.84 6.86 -7.57
N CYS A 90 -7.69 7.96 -8.30
CA CYS A 90 -6.87 9.11 -7.92
C CYS A 90 -7.74 10.35 -7.65
N THR A 91 -8.90 10.13 -7.03
CA THR A 91 -9.82 11.18 -6.55
C THR A 91 -10.20 12.19 -7.65
N GLY A 92 -10.46 11.71 -8.86
CA GLY A 92 -10.83 12.53 -10.01
C GLY A 92 -9.66 13.15 -10.79
N SER A 93 -8.41 12.88 -10.40
CA SER A 93 -7.21 13.31 -11.11
C SER A 93 -6.67 12.21 -12.05
N THR A 94 -5.93 12.61 -13.09
CA THR A 94 -5.11 11.70 -13.91
C THR A 94 -3.65 11.64 -13.45
N ASP A 95 -3.28 12.46 -12.47
CA ASP A 95 -1.91 12.63 -12.01
C ASP A 95 -1.57 11.57 -10.95
N CYS A 96 -1.52 10.32 -11.41
CA CYS A 96 -1.13 9.18 -10.60
C CYS A 96 -0.58 8.04 -11.46
N LEU A 97 0.17 7.16 -10.80
CA LEU A 97 0.58 5.87 -11.34
C LEU A 97 -0.30 4.78 -10.73
N LEU A 98 -0.75 3.87 -11.59
CA LEU A 98 -1.47 2.66 -11.22
C LEU A 98 -0.55 1.50 -11.59
N GLU A 99 -0.25 0.63 -10.63
CA GLU A 99 0.68 -0.47 -10.85
C GLU A 99 0.32 -1.71 -10.04
N PHE A 100 0.76 -2.85 -10.51
CA PHE A 100 0.77 -4.07 -9.72
C PHE A 100 2.18 -4.27 -9.15
N GLY A 101 2.29 -4.52 -7.86
CA GLY A 101 3.59 -4.62 -7.22
C GLY A 101 3.55 -5.09 -5.78
N GLU A 102 4.67 -4.88 -5.10
CA GLU A 102 4.82 -5.07 -3.66
C GLU A 102 4.45 -3.79 -2.92
N ILE A 103 3.93 -3.93 -1.71
CA ILE A 103 3.64 -2.78 -0.83
C ILE A 103 4.91 -1.93 -0.69
N PRO A 104 4.85 -0.61 -0.92
CA PRO A 104 6.03 0.23 -0.81
C PRO A 104 6.60 0.21 0.62
N ASN A 105 7.93 0.35 0.72
CA ASN A 105 8.60 0.55 1.99
C ASN A 105 8.01 1.77 2.68
N ASN A 106 7.38 1.56 3.83
CA ASN A 106 6.53 2.55 4.49
C ASN A 106 6.93 2.76 5.95
N ILE A 107 6.63 3.95 6.45
CA ILE A 107 6.80 4.35 7.85
C ILE A 107 5.47 4.35 8.62
N GLY A 108 4.39 3.94 7.98
CA GLY A 108 3.08 3.81 8.61
C GLY A 108 1.98 3.54 7.60
N HIS A 109 0.82 3.18 8.10
CA HIS A 109 -0.40 3.02 7.30
C HIS A 109 -1.65 3.24 8.14
N TYR A 110 -2.76 3.56 7.50
CA TYR A 110 -4.06 3.69 8.15
C TYR A 110 -5.18 3.19 7.25
N SER A 111 -6.32 2.81 7.83
CA SER A 111 -7.48 2.38 7.04
C SER A 111 -8.25 3.56 6.45
N SER A 112 -8.83 3.37 5.26
CA SER A 112 -9.51 4.45 4.53
C SER A 112 -10.90 4.83 5.08
N ILE A 113 -11.48 4.04 6.00
CA ILE A 113 -12.83 4.25 6.52
C ILE A 113 -12.84 4.29 8.06
N LYS A 114 -13.69 5.15 8.61
CA LYS A 114 -13.93 5.27 10.06
C LYS A 114 -15.04 4.33 10.49
N ARG A 115 -14.73 3.28 11.25
CA ARG A 115 -15.75 2.41 11.88
C ARG A 115 -15.85 2.68 13.37
N GLY A 116 -16.94 3.33 13.77
CA GLY A 116 -17.39 3.38 15.18
C GLY A 116 -16.36 3.89 16.19
N LYS A 117 -16.53 3.52 17.46
CA LYS A 117 -15.61 3.88 18.56
C LYS A 117 -14.54 2.82 18.84
N GLU A 118 -14.76 1.60 18.35
CA GLU A 118 -13.86 0.47 18.55
C GLU A 118 -13.13 0.27 17.24
N CYS A 119 -11.80 0.46 17.24
CA CYS A 119 -10.98 0.04 16.12
C CYS A 119 -10.89 -1.48 16.18
N SER A 120 -11.92 -2.16 15.69
CA SER A 120 -11.82 -3.57 15.38
C SER A 120 -10.77 -3.69 14.28
N GLU A 121 -9.67 -4.39 14.57
CA GLU A 121 -8.91 -4.99 13.50
C GLU A 121 -9.90 -5.89 12.76
N GLU A 122 -10.08 -5.64 11.46
CA GLU A 122 -9.82 -6.66 10.45
C GLU A 122 -10.56 -6.35 9.14
N ASN A 123 -9.73 -6.11 8.14
CA ASN A 123 -9.70 -6.90 6.92
C ASN A 123 -10.61 -6.60 5.73
N GLU A 124 -11.44 -5.56 5.75
CA GLU A 124 -12.34 -5.26 4.62
C GLU A 124 -12.17 -3.84 4.07
N GLU A 125 -11.08 -3.17 4.45
CA GLU A 125 -10.83 -1.77 4.13
C GLU A 125 -9.51 -1.61 3.37
N VAL A 126 -9.48 -0.60 2.51
CA VAL A 126 -8.27 -0.24 1.76
C VAL A 126 -7.28 0.39 2.73
N SER A 127 -6.05 -0.12 2.72
CA SER A 127 -4.98 0.45 3.53
C SER A 127 -4.26 1.55 2.76
N ILE A 128 -4.03 2.68 3.42
CA ILE A 128 -3.28 3.80 2.89
C ILE A 128 -1.91 3.79 3.55
N TYR A 129 -0.89 3.43 2.77
CA TYR A 129 0.50 3.36 3.22
C TYR A 129 1.21 4.70 3.03
N ILE A 130 2.11 5.05 3.95
CA ILE A 130 2.83 6.32 3.97
C ILE A 130 4.33 6.04 3.94
N THR A 131 5.05 6.65 3.01
CA THR A 131 6.52 6.54 2.88
C THR A 131 7.21 7.81 3.38
N ASP A 132 8.50 7.70 3.70
CA ASP A 132 9.33 8.79 4.21
C ASP A 132 10.12 9.52 3.11
N GLY A 133 9.70 9.37 1.86
CA GLY A 133 10.27 10.09 0.73
C GLY A 133 10.07 11.60 0.88
N CYS A 134 11.08 12.36 0.46
CA CYS A 134 10.98 13.82 0.32
C CYS A 134 10.34 14.14 -1.05
N PHE A 135 9.27 14.93 -1.06
CA PHE A 135 8.52 15.27 -2.28
C PHE A 135 8.16 16.75 -2.32
N TYR A 136 7.98 17.31 -3.51
CA TYR A 136 7.51 18.70 -3.64
C TYR A 136 6.13 18.88 -2.98
N CYS A 137 6.01 19.84 -2.05
CA CYS A 137 4.72 20.17 -1.43
C CYS A 137 3.77 20.67 -2.51
N GLN A 138 2.47 20.33 -2.45
CA GLN A 138 1.48 20.83 -3.44
C GLN A 138 1.15 22.33 -3.28
N THR A 139 2.10 23.13 -2.80
CA THR A 139 2.04 24.57 -2.59
C THR A 139 2.90 25.29 -3.64
N ASP A 140 2.49 26.49 -4.06
CA ASP A 140 3.19 27.28 -5.09
C ASP A 140 4.44 28.03 -4.55
N ASP A 141 4.95 27.63 -3.40
CA ASP A 141 6.01 28.33 -2.65
C ASP A 141 7.39 27.66 -2.72
N GLY A 142 7.55 26.62 -3.54
CA GLY A 142 8.84 25.98 -3.75
C GLY A 142 9.28 25.03 -2.64
N ARG A 143 8.40 24.70 -1.69
CA ARG A 143 8.74 23.90 -0.50
C ARG A 143 8.64 22.39 -0.76
N TYR A 144 9.33 21.63 0.07
CA TYR A 144 9.32 20.17 0.07
C TYR A 144 8.72 19.61 1.35
N CYS A 145 8.14 18.43 1.24
CA CYS A 145 7.32 17.80 2.23
C CYS A 145 7.86 16.38 2.47
N LYS A 146 7.79 15.92 3.72
CA LYS A 146 8.17 14.54 4.09
C LYS A 146 7.35 14.09 5.28
N TYR A 147 6.88 12.85 5.25
CA TYR A 147 6.21 12.26 6.40
C TYR A 147 7.21 11.75 7.42
N GLY A 148 6.83 11.85 8.70
CA GLY A 148 7.61 11.34 9.82
C GLY A 148 6.71 10.68 10.85
N ALA A 149 7.27 9.72 11.60
CA ALA A 149 6.61 9.10 12.74
C ALA A 149 7.35 9.50 14.03
N HIS A 150 6.73 10.34 14.84
CA HIS A 150 7.33 10.88 16.07
C HIS A 150 6.32 10.88 17.23
N ASN A 151 6.76 10.43 18.40
CA ASN A 151 5.98 10.49 19.64
C ASN A 151 4.57 9.87 19.54
N GLY A 152 4.41 8.81 18.74
CA GLY A 152 3.10 8.17 18.52
C GLY A 152 2.16 8.98 17.62
N TYR A 153 2.69 9.86 16.78
CA TYR A 153 1.95 10.55 15.72
C TYR A 153 2.64 10.36 14.37
N MET A 154 1.84 10.24 13.32
CA MET A 154 2.27 10.51 11.95
C MET A 154 2.19 12.02 11.71
N SER A 155 3.27 12.63 11.25
CA SER A 155 3.36 14.06 10.92
C SER A 155 3.80 14.29 9.49
N LEU A 156 3.49 15.47 8.97
CA LEU A 156 3.99 15.99 7.70
C LEU A 156 4.87 17.20 8.02
N GLY A 157 6.17 17.08 7.74
CA GLY A 157 7.14 18.15 7.86
C GLY A 157 7.26 18.93 6.55
N THR A 158 7.53 20.22 6.66
CA THR A 158 7.83 21.11 5.51
C THR A 158 9.29 21.58 5.57
N TYR A 159 9.95 21.61 4.41
CA TYR A 159 11.39 21.81 4.24
C TYR A 159 11.68 22.79 3.10
N PRO A 160 12.82 23.50 3.15
CA PRO A 160 13.20 24.46 2.11
C PRO A 160 13.78 23.82 0.85
N ASN A 161 14.16 22.53 0.88
CA ASN A 161 14.79 21.84 -0.24
C ASN A 161 14.50 20.33 -0.25
N ASN A 162 14.86 19.67 -1.34
CA ASN A 162 14.58 18.27 -1.64
C ASN A 162 15.40 17.24 -0.85
N LYS A 163 16.25 17.66 0.10
CA LYS A 163 16.93 16.74 1.01
C LYS A 163 16.05 16.38 2.21
N CYS A 164 15.14 17.28 2.57
CA CYS A 164 14.31 17.18 3.76
C CYS A 164 15.12 16.86 5.03
N ASP A 165 16.20 17.61 5.26
CA ASP A 165 17.02 17.50 6.47
C ASP A 165 16.22 17.98 7.70
N GLU A 166 16.10 17.15 8.74
CA GLU A 166 15.27 17.45 9.93
C GLU A 166 15.68 18.75 10.64
N SER A 167 16.96 19.13 10.59
CA SER A 167 17.46 20.39 11.16
C SER A 167 16.95 21.64 10.42
N GLU A 168 16.47 21.49 9.19
CA GLU A 168 15.98 22.56 8.33
C GLU A 168 14.44 22.60 8.27
N ARG A 169 13.76 21.73 9.02
CA ARG A 169 12.29 21.65 9.06
C ARG A 169 11.69 22.98 9.54
N SER A 170 10.86 23.58 8.70
CA SER A 170 10.24 24.88 8.98
C SER A 170 8.89 24.74 9.69
N GLU A 171 8.12 23.71 9.36
CA GLU A 171 6.79 23.45 9.90
C GLU A 171 6.60 21.94 10.11
N GLU A 172 5.74 21.57 11.05
CA GLU A 172 5.31 20.18 11.26
C GLU A 172 3.81 20.16 11.60
N GLN A 173 3.06 19.37 10.84
CA GLN A 173 1.64 19.15 11.06
C GLN A 173 1.38 17.71 11.46
N GLN A 174 0.68 17.48 12.57
CA GLN A 174 0.20 16.14 12.93
C GLN A 174 -0.95 15.73 12.01
N ILE A 175 -0.84 14.55 11.39
CA ILE A 175 -1.83 13.99 10.47
C ILE A 175 -2.78 13.05 11.20
N TYR A 176 -2.22 12.05 11.91
CA TYR A 176 -3.00 11.17 12.77
C TYR A 176 -2.18 10.66 13.95
N LYS A 177 -2.87 10.23 14.99
CA LYS A 177 -2.28 9.55 16.15
C LYS A 177 -2.16 8.06 15.86
N CYS A 178 -0.98 7.50 16.11
CA CYS A 178 -0.73 6.07 15.97
C CYS A 178 -1.55 5.27 17.01
N GLY A 179 -1.93 4.05 16.66
CA GLY A 179 -2.91 3.24 17.35
C GLY A 179 -4.35 3.57 16.97
N CYS A 180 -5.28 3.16 17.81
CA CYS A 180 -6.70 3.45 17.63
C CYS A 180 -7.03 4.88 18.05
N SER A 181 -7.43 5.72 17.10
CA SER A 181 -7.96 7.05 17.39
C SER A 181 -9.21 7.32 16.57
N THR A 182 -10.34 7.54 17.26
CA THR A 182 -11.61 7.91 16.62
C THR A 182 -12.13 6.93 15.56
N GLY A 183 -11.90 5.63 15.74
CA GLY A 183 -12.42 4.58 14.83
C GLY A 183 -11.60 4.39 13.54
N VAL A 184 -10.41 4.99 13.46
CA VAL A 184 -9.40 4.68 12.43
C VAL A 184 -8.18 4.14 13.16
N TYR A 185 -7.69 2.99 12.71
CA TYR A 185 -6.43 2.43 13.19
C TYR A 185 -5.30 2.94 12.31
N GLY A 186 -4.31 3.60 12.94
CA GLY A 186 -3.10 4.05 12.26
C GLY A 186 -1.87 3.35 12.84
N TYR A 187 -1.14 2.59 12.04
CA TYR A 187 0.17 2.08 12.40
C TYR A 187 1.25 3.09 12.04
N CYS A 188 2.24 3.24 12.91
CA CYS A 188 3.45 4.00 12.63
C CYS A 188 4.65 3.11 12.95
N SER A 189 5.55 2.98 11.99
CA SER A 189 6.85 2.39 12.22
C SER A 189 7.66 3.39 13.05
N ASN A 190 7.97 3.05 14.30
CA ASN A 190 8.87 3.87 15.09
C ASN A 190 10.26 3.79 14.43
N ASN A 191 10.66 4.79 13.67
CA ASN A 191 12.06 5.08 13.37
C ASN A 191 12.76 5.64 14.63
N THR A 192 12.52 5.02 15.78
CA THR A 192 13.34 5.25 16.96
C THR A 192 14.65 4.53 16.71
N ASN A 193 15.75 5.27 16.66
CA ASN A 193 17.09 4.76 16.95
C ASN A 193 17.21 4.25 18.41
N ASP A 194 16.15 3.66 18.96
CA ASP A 194 16.16 2.94 20.22
C ASP A 194 16.29 1.46 19.88
N SER A 195 17.54 1.01 19.94
CA SER A 195 17.86 -0.39 20.19
C SER A 195 17.05 -0.86 21.39
N ASN A 196 16.03 -1.69 21.14
CA ASN A 196 15.39 -2.69 22.01
C ASN A 196 13.86 -2.66 21.94
N SER A 197 13.30 -3.19 20.85
CA SER A 197 12.15 -4.10 20.94
C SER A 197 11.88 -4.74 19.58
N VAL A 198 12.33 -5.98 19.44
CA VAL A 198 11.87 -6.96 18.45
C VAL A 198 11.38 -8.17 19.27
N PRO A 199 10.16 -8.66 19.01
CA PRO A 199 10.00 -9.81 18.11
C PRO A 199 9.09 -9.43 16.94
N SER A 200 9.51 -9.45 15.66
CA SER A 200 9.99 -10.59 14.86
C SER A 200 8.93 -11.69 14.74
N GLU A 201 7.88 -11.43 13.97
CA GLU A 201 7.20 -12.47 13.20
C GLU A 201 7.11 -12.06 11.72
N SER A 202 8.28 -11.93 11.11
CA SER A 202 8.46 -12.19 9.68
C SER A 202 9.31 -13.44 9.58
N ILE A 203 8.65 -14.61 9.57
CA ILE A 203 9.28 -15.85 9.14
C ILE A 203 9.53 -15.68 7.64
N SER A 204 10.74 -15.25 7.33
CA SER A 204 11.33 -15.27 5.99
C SER A 204 11.44 -16.73 5.54
N LEU A 205 10.40 -17.21 4.86
CA LEU A 205 10.40 -18.47 4.12
C LEU A 205 11.14 -18.29 2.79
N LEU A 206 12.40 -17.88 2.83
CA LEU A 206 13.28 -17.98 1.66
C LEU A 206 14.77 -18.00 2.04
N ALA A 207 15.18 -18.99 2.83
CA ALA A 207 16.57 -19.41 2.90
C ALA A 207 16.64 -20.88 3.35
N ILE A 208 16.64 -21.81 2.39
CA ILE A 208 17.51 -22.99 2.32
C ILE A 208 17.34 -23.53 0.90
N ALA A 209 18.30 -23.20 0.04
CA ALA A 209 18.59 -23.97 -1.15
C ALA A 209 20.00 -24.57 -0.99
N ILE A 210 20.02 -25.91 -0.91
CA ILE A 210 21.06 -26.81 -1.45
C ILE A 210 22.44 -26.82 -0.77
N ILE A 211 22.66 -27.80 0.12
CA ILE A 211 23.87 -28.66 0.29
C ILE A 211 23.36 -29.90 1.07
N ALA A 212 23.51 -31.20 0.75
CA ALA A 212 24.29 -31.94 -0.23
C ALA A 212 23.54 -33.25 -0.57
N SER A 213 23.65 -33.66 -1.82
CA SER A 213 23.64 -35.07 -2.20
C SER A 213 24.95 -35.74 -1.74
N LEU A 214 24.86 -37.03 -1.41
CA LEU A 214 25.91 -38.01 -1.04
C LEU A 214 26.16 -38.22 0.46
N GLY A 215 25.81 -39.43 0.93
CA GLY A 215 26.19 -39.95 2.25
C GLY A 215 25.21 -40.98 2.80
N PHE A 216 25.06 -42.15 2.15
CA PHE A 216 25.47 -43.46 2.71
C PHE A 216 24.52 -44.09 3.78
N LEU A 217 24.07 -45.33 3.48
CA LEU A 217 23.65 -46.40 4.42
C LEU A 217 22.36 -46.10 5.23
N ILE A 218 21.24 -46.85 5.15
CA ILE A 218 20.94 -48.28 4.98
C ILE A 218 19.63 -48.41 4.19
#